data_AF-A0A8D4BKI9-F1
#
_entry.id   AF-A0A8D4BKI9-F1
#
_cell.length_a   1.000
_cell.length_b   1.000
_cell.length_c   1.000
_cell.angle_alpha   90.00
_cell.angle_beta   90.00
_cell.angle_gamma   90.00
#
_symmetry.space_group_name_H-M   'P 1'
#
loop_
_entity.id
_entity.type
_entity.pdbx_description
1 polymer ?
#
loop_
_entity_poly.entity_id
_entity_poly.type
_entity_poly.pdbx_seq_one_letter_code
_entity_poly.pdbx_strand_id
1 'polypeptide(L)'
;MFTVVIHALLLAFGLILPLGVQNVFVFNQGANQRTIKQALPVVVTASVCDTILILVAVVGVSAVVAAFSFFQTLIFGIGLLFLAYMGFVTWKSEPSKTSLKEGMTVKAQILFAASVSLLNPHALMDIMGVIGTNSLLYSGKEKWIFTLVTICVSWIWFLSLAFAGKAVGKMDSNGKIMIWVNKVSACMIWGVALYMAKSMFFQ
;
A
#
# COMPACT_ATOMS: atom_id res chain seq x y z
N MET A 1 -25.22 -13.52 -1.98
CA MET A 1 -24.10 -13.89 -2.90
C MET A 1 -23.74 -12.79 -3.91
N PHE A 2 -24.49 -12.57 -5.01
CA PHE A 2 -24.11 -11.58 -6.04
C PHE A 2 -23.98 -10.14 -5.50
N THR A 3 -24.91 -9.73 -4.63
CA THR A 3 -24.87 -8.43 -3.94
C THR A 3 -23.61 -8.26 -3.08
N VAL A 4 -23.15 -9.33 -2.42
CA VAL A 4 -21.94 -9.34 -1.58
C VAL A 4 -20.70 -9.10 -2.44
N VAL A 5 -20.63 -9.76 -3.61
CA VAL A 5 -19.52 -9.61 -4.55
C VAL A 5 -19.45 -8.19 -5.09
N ILE A 6 -20.58 -7.61 -5.52
CA ILE A 6 -20.62 -6.23 -6.01
C ILE A 6 -20.23 -5.26 -4.90
N HIS A 7 -20.79 -5.43 -3.70
CA HIS A 7 -20.48 -4.56 -2.57
C HIS A 7 -18.99 -4.63 -2.21
N ALA A 8 -18.42 -5.83 -2.07
CA ALA A 8 -17.00 -6.02 -1.79
C ALA A 8 -16.12 -5.39 -2.88
N LEU A 9 -16.51 -5.55 -4.14
CA LEU A 9 -15.78 -5.00 -5.27
C LEU A 9 -15.77 -3.47 -5.25
N LEU A 10 -16.94 -2.84 -5.10
CA LEU A 10 -17.05 -1.38 -5.07
C LEU A 10 -16.36 -0.78 -3.85
N LEU A 11 -16.50 -1.42 -2.68
CA LEU A 11 -15.88 -0.98 -1.44
C LEU A 11 -14.34 -1.05 -1.53
N ALA A 12 -13.80 -2.21 -1.91
CA ALA A 12 -12.37 -2.41 -2.05
C ALA A 12 -11.78 -1.47 -3.09
N PHE A 13 -12.44 -1.33 -4.25
CA PHE A 13 -11.98 -0.43 -5.29
C PHE A 13 -12.02 1.05 -4.83
N GLY A 14 -13.09 1.48 -4.16
CA GLY A 14 -13.21 2.84 -3.64
C GLY A 14 -12.16 3.20 -2.57
N LEU A 15 -11.72 2.24 -1.77
CA LEU A 15 -10.68 2.42 -0.75
C LEU A 15 -9.26 2.38 -1.31
N ILE A 16 -9.04 1.56 -2.33
CA ILE A 16 -7.70 1.32 -2.90
C ILE A 16 -7.35 2.35 -3.99
N LEU A 17 -8.36 2.92 -4.67
CA LEU A 17 -8.19 3.85 -5.78
C LEU A 17 -7.52 5.20 -5.41
N PRO A 18 -7.75 5.81 -4.23
CA PRO A 18 -6.98 6.98 -3.79
C PRO A 18 -5.47 6.68 -3.86
N LEU A 19 -4.75 7.44 -4.67
CA LEU A 19 -3.32 7.19 -4.91
C LEU A 19 -2.50 7.61 -3.67
N GLY A 20 -2.19 6.63 -2.82
CA GLY A 20 -1.26 6.78 -1.71
C GLY A 20 0.20 6.49 -2.08
N VAL A 21 1.08 6.61 -1.08
CA VAL A 21 2.53 6.37 -1.21
C VAL A 21 2.84 4.96 -1.75
N GLN A 22 2.06 3.96 -1.32
CA GLN A 22 2.20 2.57 -1.77
C GLN A 22 1.87 2.40 -3.25
N ASN A 23 0.75 2.98 -3.70
CA ASN A 23 0.29 2.91 -5.10
C ASN A 23 1.29 3.58 -6.04
N VAL A 24 1.76 4.77 -5.63
CA VAL A 24 2.83 5.52 -6.30
C VAL A 24 4.11 4.71 -6.42
N PHE A 25 4.52 4.04 -5.34
CA PHE A 25 5.73 3.22 -5.34
C PHE A 25 5.62 2.02 -6.29
N VAL A 26 4.50 1.29 -6.25
CA VAL A 26 4.23 0.17 -7.16
C VAL A 26 4.25 0.64 -8.63
N PHE A 27 3.60 1.78 -8.91
CA PHE A 27 3.61 2.39 -10.25
C PHE A 27 5.02 2.75 -10.71
N ASN A 28 5.79 3.46 -9.87
CA ASN A 28 7.17 3.86 -10.18
C ASN A 28 8.09 2.66 -10.42
N GLN A 29 7.88 1.56 -9.69
CA GLN A 29 8.62 0.33 -9.92
C GLN A 29 8.24 -0.34 -11.23
N GLY A 30 6.96 -0.30 -11.63
CA GLY A 30 6.54 -0.67 -12.97
C GLY A 30 7.22 0.16 -14.06
N ALA A 31 7.33 1.47 -13.84
CA ALA A 31 7.84 2.41 -14.83
C ALA A 31 9.37 2.40 -14.99
N ASN A 32 10.12 2.33 -13.87
CA ASN A 32 11.58 2.45 -13.86
C ASN A 32 12.33 1.13 -14.08
N GLN A 33 11.69 -0.02 -13.86
CA GLN A 33 12.35 -1.32 -14.02
C GLN A 33 12.43 -1.75 -15.49
N ARG A 34 13.51 -2.47 -15.85
CA ARG A 34 13.75 -2.88 -17.25
C ARG A 34 12.65 -3.82 -17.76
N THR A 35 12.16 -4.72 -16.91
CA THR A 35 11.06 -5.64 -17.22
C THR A 35 10.00 -5.63 -16.12
N ILE A 36 8.75 -5.96 -16.46
CA ILE A 36 7.67 -6.10 -15.45
C ILE A 36 8.01 -7.15 -14.39
N LYS A 37 8.78 -8.19 -14.76
CA LYS A 37 9.25 -9.23 -13.84
C LYS A 37 10.08 -8.67 -12.68
N GLN A 38 10.81 -7.58 -12.91
CA GLN A 38 11.60 -6.91 -11.87
C GLN A 38 10.77 -6.01 -10.96
N ALA A 39 9.50 -5.73 -11.31
CA ALA A 39 8.55 -5.02 -10.46
C ALA A 39 7.62 -5.98 -9.69
N LEU A 40 7.55 -7.26 -10.08
CA LEU A 40 6.75 -8.28 -9.39
C LEU A 40 7.02 -8.41 -7.90
N PRO A 41 8.28 -8.30 -7.39
CA PRO A 41 8.51 -8.40 -5.95
C PRO A 41 7.71 -7.36 -5.15
N VAL A 42 7.65 -6.11 -5.63
CA VAL A 42 6.84 -5.06 -4.98
C VAL A 42 5.36 -5.37 -5.02
N VAL A 43 4.86 -5.82 -6.17
CA VAL A 43 3.44 -6.17 -6.33
C VAL A 43 3.07 -7.31 -5.38
N VAL A 44 3.86 -8.38 -5.35
CA VAL A 44 3.59 -9.54 -4.49
C VAL A 44 3.68 -9.13 -3.02
N THR A 45 4.70 -8.37 -2.61
CA THR A 45 4.81 -7.91 -1.23
C THR A 45 3.64 -7.03 -0.82
N ALA A 46 3.28 -6.03 -1.64
CA ALA A 46 2.15 -5.15 -1.39
C ALA A 46 0.85 -5.96 -1.23
N SER A 47 0.56 -6.85 -2.18
CA SER A 47 -0.65 -7.66 -2.18
C SER A 47 -0.70 -8.65 -1.00
N VAL A 48 0.44 -9.25 -0.61
CA VAL A 48 0.51 -10.15 0.55
C VAL A 48 0.29 -9.38 1.85
N CYS A 49 0.92 -8.21 2.01
CA CYS A 49 0.68 -7.35 3.17
C CYS A 49 -0.81 -6.98 3.27
N ASP A 50 -1.42 -6.52 2.17
CA ASP A 50 -2.84 -6.19 2.12
C ASP A 50 -3.73 -7.39 2.46
N THR A 51 -3.40 -8.57 1.95
CA THR A 51 -4.11 -9.83 2.26
C THR A 51 -4.08 -10.11 3.76
N ILE A 52 -2.92 -10.00 4.40
CA ILE A 52 -2.78 -10.21 5.84
C ILE A 52 -3.62 -9.18 6.61
N LEU A 53 -3.55 -7.90 6.22
CA LEU A 53 -4.31 -6.83 6.87
C LEU A 53 -5.82 -7.01 6.72
N ILE A 54 -6.31 -7.38 5.54
CA ILE A 54 -7.73 -7.68 5.29
C ILE A 54 -8.18 -8.88 6.13
N LEU A 55 -7.37 -9.95 6.19
CA LEU A 55 -7.70 -11.12 7.01
C LEU A 55 -7.78 -10.77 8.50
N VAL A 56 -6.79 -10.03 9.00
CA VAL A 56 -6.78 -9.55 10.39
C VAL A 56 -7.98 -8.65 10.66
N ALA A 57 -8.32 -7.74 9.76
CA ALA A 57 -9.47 -6.86 9.91
C ALA A 57 -10.79 -7.63 9.94
N VAL A 58 -10.99 -8.59 9.03
CA VAL A 58 -12.25 -9.33 8.91
C VAL A 58 -12.44 -10.37 10.04
N VAL A 59 -11.38 -11.07 10.42
CA VAL A 59 -11.42 -12.06 11.52
C VAL A 59 -11.42 -11.36 12.87
N GLY A 60 -10.59 -10.32 13.02
CA GLY A 60 -10.39 -9.57 14.24
C GLY A 60 -11.37 -8.42 14.48
N VAL A 61 -12.33 -8.18 13.58
CA VAL A 61 -13.22 -7.01 13.64
C VAL A 61 -13.88 -6.82 15.01
N SER A 62 -14.31 -7.90 15.67
CA SER A 62 -14.95 -7.81 16.99
C SER A 62 -14.01 -7.31 18.08
N ALA A 63 -12.71 -7.65 18.00
CA ALA A 63 -11.68 -7.15 18.90
C ALA A 63 -11.21 -5.74 18.52
N VAL A 64 -11.14 -5.43 17.22
CA VAL A 64 -10.77 -4.12 16.69
C VAL A 64 -11.77 -3.04 17.12
N VAL A 65 -13.09 -3.31 17.03
CA VAL A 65 -14.14 -2.38 17.46
C VAL A 65 -14.06 -2.11 18.97
N ALA A 66 -13.71 -3.12 19.77
CA ALA A 66 -13.59 -2.98 21.22
C ALA A 66 -12.31 -2.23 21.67
N ALA A 67 -11.25 -2.24 20.86
CA ALA A 67 -9.93 -1.71 21.22
C ALA A 67 -9.42 -0.59 20.29
N PHE A 68 -10.32 0.08 19.56
CA PHE A 68 -9.99 0.97 18.45
C PHE A 68 -8.95 2.05 18.81
N SER A 69 -9.09 2.71 19.97
CA SER A 69 -8.15 3.75 20.43
C SER A 69 -6.78 3.20 20.86
N PHE A 70 -6.73 1.99 21.44
CA PHE A 70 -5.49 1.34 21.85
C PHE A 70 -4.70 0.82 20.63
N PHE A 71 -5.39 0.21 19.68
CA PHE A 71 -4.78 -0.28 18.43
C PHE A 71 -4.19 0.87 17.61
N GLN A 72 -4.88 2.02 17.56
CA GLN A 72 -4.37 3.22 16.92
C GLN A 72 -3.01 3.63 17.52
N THR A 73 -2.91 3.75 18.84
CA THR A 73 -1.65 4.17 19.50
C THR A 73 -0.51 3.16 19.30
N LEU A 74 -0.80 1.86 19.39
CA LEU A 74 0.19 0.80 19.22
C LEU A 74 0.75 0.74 17.79
N ILE A 75 -0.13 0.87 16.79
CA ILE A 75 0.24 0.90 15.37
C ILE A 75 1.14 2.10 15.05
N PHE A 76 0.81 3.28 15.57
CA PHE A 76 1.64 4.48 15.38
C PHE A 76 3.02 4.32 16.02
N GLY A 77 3.12 3.68 17.20
CA GLY A 77 4.39 3.41 17.88
C GLY A 77 5.29 2.44 17.11
N ILE A 78 4.72 1.33 16.60
CA ILE A 78 5.45 0.36 15.77
C ILE A 78 5.86 0.99 14.43
N GLY A 79 4.97 1.78 13.84
CA GLY A 79 5.19 2.58 12.64
C GLY A 79 6.43 3.46 12.72
N LEU A 80 6.52 4.23 13.80
CA LEU A 80 7.61 5.16 14.08
C LEU A 80 8.96 4.45 14.24
N LEU A 81 9.02 3.42 15.09
CA LEU A 81 10.27 2.68 15.37
C LEU A 81 10.82 2.01 14.12
N PHE A 82 9.95 1.45 13.29
CA PHE A 82 10.38 0.82 12.06
C PHE A 82 10.80 1.87 11.02
N LEU A 83 10.07 2.99 10.83
CA LEU A 83 10.50 4.04 9.90
C LEU A 83 11.88 4.60 10.28
N ALA A 84 12.13 4.76 11.58
CA ALA A 84 13.42 5.17 12.11
C ALA A 84 14.52 4.12 11.80
N TYR A 85 14.24 2.84 11.99
CA TYR A 85 15.14 1.74 11.63
C TYR A 85 15.44 1.72 10.12
N MET A 86 14.42 1.90 9.28
CA MET A 86 14.60 1.96 7.83
C MET A 86 15.40 3.16 7.38
N GLY A 87 15.11 4.35 7.91
CA GLY A 87 15.93 5.54 7.68
C GLY A 87 17.39 5.28 8.03
N PHE A 88 17.65 4.58 9.13
CA PHE A 88 19.00 4.19 9.55
C PHE A 88 19.66 3.16 8.62
N VAL A 89 18.94 2.12 8.18
CA VAL A 89 19.45 1.11 7.23
C VAL A 89 19.75 1.75 5.86
N THR A 90 18.87 2.62 5.38
CA THR A 90 19.09 3.40 4.14
C THR A 90 20.28 4.35 4.29
N TRP A 91 20.43 5.01 5.44
CA TRP A 91 21.58 5.88 5.74
C TRP A 91 22.91 5.10 5.77
N LYS A 92 22.90 3.85 6.24
CA LYS A 92 24.07 2.95 6.24
C LYS A 92 24.34 2.27 4.88
N SER A 93 23.45 2.41 3.91
CA SER A 93 23.70 1.84 2.58
C SER A 93 24.67 2.76 1.84
N GLU A 94 25.93 2.35 1.68
CA GLU A 94 26.85 3.10 0.84
C GLU A 94 26.34 3.13 -0.62
N PRO A 95 26.32 4.30 -1.27
CA PRO A 95 26.03 4.36 -2.69
C PRO A 95 27.19 3.68 -3.41
N SER A 96 26.96 2.47 -3.94
CA SER A 96 27.95 1.85 -4.81
C SER A 96 28.20 2.80 -5.97
N LYS A 97 29.47 3.21 -6.15
CA LYS A 97 29.90 4.14 -7.21
C LYS A 97 29.82 3.53 -8.63
N THR A 98 29.05 2.45 -8.80
CA THR A 98 29.02 1.67 -10.04
C THR A 98 27.58 1.29 -10.37
N SER A 99 26.86 2.22 -11.01
CA SER A 99 25.85 1.99 -12.06
C SER A 99 24.65 2.95 -11.93
N LEU A 100 24.72 4.07 -12.65
CA LEU A 100 23.59 4.97 -12.92
C LEU A 100 22.52 4.35 -13.84
N LYS A 101 22.30 3.01 -13.81
CA LYS A 101 21.36 2.29 -14.68
C LYS A 101 20.70 1.04 -14.05
N GLU A 102 20.87 0.80 -12.76
CA GLU A 102 20.23 -0.34 -12.09
C GLU A 102 19.08 0.15 -11.21
N GLY A 103 17.85 -0.27 -11.55
CA GLY A 103 16.67 0.01 -10.73
C GLY A 103 16.82 -0.58 -9.33
N MET A 104 15.95 -0.19 -8.40
CA MET A 104 16.01 -0.66 -7.01
C MET A 104 16.14 -2.18 -6.90
N THR A 105 17.02 -2.63 -6.00
CA THR A 105 17.23 -4.05 -5.69
C THR A 105 15.96 -4.71 -5.13
N VAL A 106 15.82 -6.01 -5.32
CA VAL A 106 14.66 -6.79 -4.83
C VAL A 106 14.49 -6.67 -3.31
N LYS A 107 15.59 -6.64 -2.55
CA LYS A 107 15.54 -6.46 -1.09
C LYS A 107 14.97 -5.10 -0.70
N ALA A 108 15.43 -4.03 -1.34
CA ALA A 108 14.94 -2.68 -1.07
C ALA A 108 13.47 -2.51 -1.48
N GLN A 109 13.08 -3.15 -2.59
CA GLN A 109 11.70 -3.22 -3.07
C GLN A 109 10.74 -3.82 -2.04
N ILE A 110 11.04 -5.04 -1.58
CA ILE A 110 10.23 -5.76 -0.59
C ILE A 110 10.15 -4.95 0.70
N LEU A 111 11.30 -4.49 1.18
CA LEU A 111 11.38 -3.80 2.45
C LEU A 111 10.57 -2.51 2.42
N PHE A 112 10.73 -1.67 1.39
CA PHE A 112 9.97 -0.43 1.25
C PHE A 112 8.46 -0.67 1.05
N ALA A 113 8.07 -1.65 0.22
CA ALA A 113 6.66 -1.98 0.02
C ALA A 113 6.00 -2.45 1.33
N ALA A 114 6.66 -3.35 2.07
CA ALA A 114 6.18 -3.81 3.37
C ALA A 114 6.13 -2.67 4.40
N SER A 115 7.13 -1.78 4.38
CA SER A 115 7.18 -0.59 5.24
C SER A 115 5.94 0.27 5.05
N VAL A 116 5.70 0.67 3.81
CA VAL A 116 4.62 1.60 3.48
C VAL A 116 3.26 0.96 3.71
N SER A 117 3.11 -0.34 3.47
CA SER A 117 1.84 -1.04 3.70
C SER A 117 1.54 -1.24 5.19
N LEU A 118 2.49 -1.77 5.96
CA LEU A 118 2.27 -2.16 7.36
C LEU A 118 2.40 -1.01 8.37
N LEU A 119 2.94 0.12 7.97
CA LEU A 119 3.25 1.23 8.89
C LEU A 119 2.59 2.53 8.49
N ASN A 120 1.77 2.50 7.44
CA ASN A 120 0.88 3.59 7.14
C ASN A 120 -0.36 3.47 8.03
N PRO A 121 -0.45 4.25 9.13
CA PRO A 121 -1.57 4.13 10.04
C PRO A 121 -2.89 4.48 9.36
N HIS A 122 -2.88 5.32 8.32
CA HIS A 122 -4.07 5.64 7.55
C HIS A 122 -4.60 4.40 6.82
N ALA A 123 -3.73 3.68 6.10
CA ALA A 123 -4.12 2.46 5.39
C ALA A 123 -4.63 1.39 6.36
N LEU A 124 -4.00 1.26 7.54
CA LEU A 124 -4.46 0.35 8.58
C LEU A 124 -5.83 0.73 9.14
N MET A 125 -6.07 2.03 9.36
CA MET A 125 -7.38 2.54 9.81
C MET A 125 -8.46 2.32 8.74
N ASP A 126 -8.15 2.51 7.47
CA ASP A 126 -9.10 2.30 6.37
C ASP A 126 -9.49 0.83 6.25
N ILE A 127 -8.52 -0.08 6.29
CA ILE A 127 -8.77 -1.53 6.20
C ILE A 127 -9.53 -2.02 7.44
N MET A 128 -9.08 -1.65 8.64
CA MET A 128 -9.75 -2.09 9.87
C MET A 128 -11.13 -1.44 10.07
N GLY A 129 -11.22 -0.12 9.87
CA GLY A 129 -12.41 0.67 10.13
C GLY A 129 -13.47 0.51 9.05
N VAL A 130 -13.10 0.46 7.77
CA VAL A 130 -14.06 0.34 6.67
C VAL A 130 -14.25 -1.11 6.25
N ILE A 131 -13.21 -1.83 5.85
CA ILE A 131 -13.35 -3.23 5.37
C ILE A 131 -13.76 -4.14 6.53
N GLY A 132 -13.10 -4.01 7.68
CA GLY A 132 -13.42 -4.77 8.89
C GLY A 132 -14.88 -4.58 9.30
N THR A 133 -15.32 -3.35 9.56
CA THR A 133 -16.70 -3.06 10.00
C THR A 133 -17.75 -3.47 8.96
N ASN A 134 -17.52 -3.25 7.67
CA ASN A 134 -18.48 -3.69 6.63
C ASN A 134 -18.55 -5.21 6.53
N SER A 135 -17.50 -5.95 6.91
CA SER A 135 -17.55 -7.42 6.97
C SER A 135 -18.50 -7.96 8.03
N LEU A 136 -18.91 -7.16 9.02
CA LEU A 136 -19.90 -7.53 10.04
C LEU A 136 -21.31 -7.68 9.48
N LEU A 137 -21.58 -7.07 8.32
CA LEU A 137 -22.87 -7.20 7.63
C LEU A 137 -23.11 -8.62 7.08
N TYR A 138 -22.06 -9.45 7.03
CA TYR A 138 -22.09 -10.78 6.45
C TYR A 138 -21.68 -11.85 7.48
N SER A 139 -22.23 -13.06 7.34
CA SER A 139 -21.91 -14.19 8.20
C SER A 139 -21.67 -15.47 7.39
N GLY A 140 -20.98 -16.44 8.00
CA GLY A 140 -20.69 -17.73 7.38
C GLY A 140 -19.97 -17.63 6.03
N LYS A 141 -20.55 -18.23 4.99
CA LYS A 141 -19.97 -18.28 3.63
C LYS A 141 -19.88 -16.89 2.97
N GLU A 142 -20.84 -16.00 3.22
CA GLU A 142 -20.87 -14.67 2.59
C GLU A 142 -19.71 -13.80 3.07
N LYS A 143 -19.35 -13.90 4.35
CA LYS A 143 -18.20 -13.18 4.91
C LYS A 143 -16.90 -13.59 4.23
N TRP A 144 -16.69 -14.89 4.00
CA TRP A 144 -15.50 -15.37 3.28
C TRP A 144 -15.47 -14.98 1.81
N ILE A 145 -16.63 -14.94 1.15
CA ILE A 145 -16.74 -14.44 -0.23
C ILE A 145 -16.38 -12.95 -0.28
N PHE A 146 -16.89 -12.14 0.65
CA PHE A 146 -16.53 -10.73 0.77
C PHE A 146 -15.01 -10.54 0.93
N THR A 147 -14.39 -11.29 1.84
CA THR A 147 -12.93 -11.26 2.05
C THR A 147 -12.16 -11.62 0.80
N LEU A 148 -12.54 -12.73 0.14
CA LEU A 148 -11.83 -13.24 -1.02
C LEU A 148 -11.93 -12.28 -2.21
N VAL A 149 -13.11 -11.69 -2.44
CA VAL A 149 -13.30 -10.65 -3.47
C VAL A 149 -12.43 -9.43 -3.17
N THR A 150 -12.41 -8.96 -1.92
CA THR A 150 -11.60 -7.80 -1.52
C THR A 150 -10.11 -8.04 -1.76
N ILE A 151 -9.61 -9.24 -1.40
CA ILE A 151 -8.23 -9.65 -1.69
C ILE A 151 -7.97 -9.68 -3.19
N CYS A 152 -8.85 -10.32 -3.99
CA CYS A 152 -8.68 -10.40 -5.44
C CYS A 152 -8.60 -9.01 -6.09
N VAL A 153 -9.44 -8.06 -5.65
CA VAL A 153 -9.42 -6.69 -6.15
C VAL A 153 -8.07 -6.01 -5.86
N SER A 154 -7.54 -6.16 -4.64
CA SER A 154 -6.23 -5.62 -4.26
C SER A 154 -5.10 -6.16 -5.15
N TRP A 155 -5.06 -7.48 -5.38
CA TRP A 155 -4.07 -8.11 -6.24
C TRP A 155 -4.17 -7.63 -7.70
N ILE A 156 -5.39 -7.58 -8.25
CA ILE A 156 -5.63 -7.09 -9.60
C ILE A 156 -5.21 -5.63 -9.73
N TRP A 157 -5.49 -4.80 -8.72
CA TRP A 157 -5.14 -3.39 -8.72
C TRP A 157 -3.64 -3.16 -8.72
N PHE A 158 -2.88 -3.79 -7.81
CA PHE A 158 -1.43 -3.62 -7.75
C PHE A 158 -0.72 -4.14 -9.01
N LEU A 159 -1.19 -5.25 -9.58
CA LEU A 159 -0.73 -5.71 -10.89
C LEU A 159 -1.02 -4.66 -11.97
N SER A 160 -2.25 -4.13 -12.01
CA SER A 160 -2.66 -3.10 -12.98
C SER A 160 -1.81 -1.84 -12.87
N LEU A 161 -1.48 -1.39 -11.66
CA LEU A 161 -0.60 -0.25 -11.43
C LEU A 161 0.82 -0.49 -11.95
N ALA A 162 1.39 -1.68 -11.71
CA ALA A 162 2.71 -2.01 -12.22
C ALA A 162 2.73 -2.07 -13.76
N PHE A 163 1.68 -2.61 -14.38
CA PHE A 163 1.53 -2.60 -15.84
C PHE A 163 1.33 -1.20 -16.40
N ALA A 164 0.49 -0.37 -15.78
CA ALA A 164 0.27 1.02 -16.15
C ALA A 164 1.59 1.82 -16.06
N GLY A 165 2.32 1.65 -14.96
CA GLY A 165 3.65 2.23 -14.80
C GLY A 165 4.59 1.82 -15.93
N LYS A 166 4.63 0.53 -16.27
CA LYS A 166 5.48 0.03 -17.36
C LYS A 166 5.09 0.60 -18.73
N ALA A 167 3.80 0.73 -19.02
CA ALA A 167 3.30 1.32 -20.25
C ALA A 167 3.73 2.79 -20.35
N VAL A 168 3.55 3.56 -19.27
CA VAL A 168 3.95 4.96 -19.19
C VAL A 168 5.47 5.12 -19.31
N GLY A 169 6.25 4.29 -18.61
CA GLY A 169 7.71 4.31 -18.72
C GLY A 169 8.24 3.94 -20.11
N LYS A 170 7.50 3.13 -20.88
CA LYS A 170 7.84 2.84 -22.29
C LYS A 170 7.49 4.00 -23.23
N MET A 171 6.44 4.76 -22.92
CA MET A 171 6.02 5.94 -23.68
C MET A 171 6.87 7.18 -23.39
N ASP A 172 7.53 7.22 -22.23
CA ASP A 172 8.37 8.36 -21.83
C ASP A 172 9.73 8.38 -22.54
N SER A 173 9.72 8.89 -23.77
CA SER A 173 10.91 8.97 -24.63
C SER A 173 11.94 10.02 -24.16
N ASN A 174 11.50 11.02 -23.40
CA ASN A 174 12.29 12.18 -22.98
C ASN A 174 12.48 12.30 -21.46
N GLY A 175 12.01 11.34 -20.67
CA GLY A 175 12.07 11.36 -19.19
C GLY A 175 11.16 12.39 -18.52
N LYS A 176 10.37 13.16 -19.29
CA LYS A 176 9.55 14.26 -18.78
C LYS A 176 8.31 13.76 -18.04
N ILE A 177 7.74 12.64 -18.48
CA ILE A 177 6.56 12.06 -17.85
C ILE A 177 6.94 11.50 -16.48
N MET A 178 8.07 10.80 -16.37
CA MET A 178 8.55 10.26 -15.10
C MET A 178 8.91 11.37 -14.10
N ILE A 179 9.46 12.50 -14.55
CA ILE A 179 9.70 13.66 -13.68
C ILE A 179 8.38 14.21 -13.12
N TRP A 180 7.35 14.31 -13.96
CA TRP A 180 6.03 14.78 -13.52
C TRP A 180 5.37 13.78 -12.56
N VAL A 181 5.43 12.49 -12.86
CA VAL A 181 4.96 11.42 -11.96
C VAL A 181 5.68 11.51 -10.62
N ASN A 182 7.02 11.63 -10.62
CA ASN A 182 7.81 11.74 -9.40
C ASN A 182 7.49 13.01 -8.60
N LYS A 183 7.25 14.15 -9.26
CA LYS A 183 6.86 15.40 -8.59
C LYS A 183 5.47 15.31 -7.97
N VAL A 184 4.49 14.77 -8.70
CA VAL A 184 3.12 14.56 -8.20
C VAL A 184 3.14 13.58 -7.04
N SER A 185 3.89 12.49 -7.17
CA SER A 185 4.15 11.51 -6.14
C SER A 185 4.74 12.12 -4.86
N ALA A 186 5.80 12.93 -5.00
CA ALA A 186 6.42 13.62 -3.87
C ALA A 186 5.46 14.62 -3.21
N CYS A 187 4.67 15.36 -4.00
CA CYS A 187 3.65 16.27 -3.47
C CYS A 187 2.56 15.51 -2.70
N MET A 188 2.09 14.36 -3.21
CA MET A 188 1.13 13.51 -2.50
C MET A 188 1.72 13.00 -1.17
N ILE A 189 2.96 12.50 -1.19
CA ILE A 189 3.66 12.02 0.03
C ILE A 189 3.76 13.14 1.06
N TRP A 190 4.18 14.34 0.67
CA TRP A 190 4.26 15.48 1.57
C TRP A 190 2.89 15.94 2.07
N GLY A 191 1.86 15.91 1.22
CA GLY A 191 0.49 16.21 1.60
C GLY A 191 -0.04 15.25 2.67
N VAL A 192 0.18 13.95 2.50
CA VAL A 192 -0.18 12.92 3.48
C VAL A 192 0.64 13.08 4.76
N ALA A 193 1.95 13.34 4.68
CA ALA A 193 2.79 13.55 5.85
C ALA A 193 2.35 14.78 6.67
N LEU A 194 2.00 15.89 6.01
CA LEU A 194 1.45 17.09 6.67
C LEU A 194 0.07 16.82 7.28
N TYR A 195 -0.79 16.08 6.59
CA TYR A 195 -2.10 15.66 7.13
C TYR A 195 -1.93 14.77 8.38
N MET A 196 -1.03 13.79 8.33
CA MET A 196 -0.71 12.92 9.47
C MET A 196 -0.13 13.70 10.65
N ALA A 197 0.77 14.65 10.38
CA ALA A 197 1.29 15.53 11.43
C ALA A 197 0.14 16.33 12.05
N LYS A 198 -0.75 16.91 11.24
CA LYS A 198 -1.89 17.67 11.74
C LYS A 198 -2.86 16.80 12.55
N SER A 199 -3.16 15.58 12.12
CA SER A 199 -4.07 14.69 12.86
C SER A 199 -3.47 14.17 14.18
N MET A 200 -2.15 14.18 14.35
CA MET A 200 -1.48 13.91 15.63
C MET A 200 -1.50 15.10 16.59
N PHE A 201 -1.47 16.34 16.09
CA PHE A 201 -1.43 17.56 16.93
C PHE A 201 -2.81 18.17 17.23
N PHE A 202 -3.86 17.81 16.50
CA PHE A 202 -5.23 18.31 16.67
C PHE A 202 -6.22 17.20 17.07
N GLN A 203 -5.83 16.30 17.99
CA GLN A 203 -6.78 15.45 18.70
C GLN A 203 -7.60 16.24 19.71
#